data_AF-A0A2T2NL15-F1
#
_entry.id   AF-A0A2T2NL15-F1
#
_cell.length_a   1.000
_cell.length_b   1.000
_cell.length_c   1.000
_cell.angle_alpha   90.00
_cell.angle_beta   90.00
_cell.angle_gamma   90.00
#
_symmetry.space_group_name_H-M   'P 1'
#
loop_
_entity.id
_entity.type
_entity.pdbx_description
1 polymer ?
#
loop_
_entity_poly.entity_id
_entity_poly.type
_entity_poly.pdbx_seq_one_letter_code
_entity_poly.pdbx_strand_id
1 'polypeptide(L)'
;MSTQGTVVEQKQKFLLLQKQALSRGIPPSERLLTIAHDAGIPSSVLRDVLVKVNRELKQHSRKVYSRQMTEHVVEQIDKLYWDSGSRDFEEEEAETNTDTGEDNNTLYRGDDLSQDDNISKLPMIWDTSTDRPSAADDKEIDQDDYTEAVARLQDLSARRLTLQQKLNTYKTLLELLEPYRNPKENIQPNLVWRDSPLAPELAKTRTLAIRVAGRVEEKFANESFVNEGEEDVIIEEDGKAKLDRILATW
;
A
#
# COMPACT_ATOMS: atom_id res chain seq x y z
N MET A 1 29.05 18.29 -20.38
CA MET A 1 28.29 18.94 -19.29
C MET A 1 27.01 19.51 -19.89
N SER A 2 25.93 18.71 -19.93
CA SER A 2 24.65 19.17 -20.47
C SER A 2 24.08 20.26 -19.58
N THR A 3 24.01 21.49 -20.10
CA THR A 3 23.39 22.66 -19.47
C THR A 3 21.87 22.56 -19.53
N GLN A 4 21.31 21.42 -19.13
CA GLN A 4 19.87 21.28 -18.99
C GLN A 4 19.47 22.02 -17.72
N GLY A 5 18.94 23.23 -17.91
CA GLY A 5 18.34 24.02 -16.84
C GLY A 5 17.20 23.25 -16.16
N THR A 6 16.78 23.73 -14.99
CA THR A 6 15.67 23.13 -14.22
C THR A 6 14.42 22.95 -15.08
N VAL A 7 13.55 21.99 -14.75
CA VAL A 7 12.30 21.73 -15.50
C VAL A 7 11.46 23.00 -15.66
N VAL A 8 11.40 23.83 -14.62
CA VAL A 8 10.76 25.16 -14.63
C VAL A 8 11.41 26.09 -15.66
N GLU A 9 12.74 26.13 -15.73
CA GLU A 9 13.48 26.92 -16.70
C GLU A 9 13.25 26.43 -18.15
N GLN A 10 13.10 25.12 -18.34
CA GLN A 10 12.75 24.54 -19.64
C GLN A 10 11.34 24.92 -20.08
N LYS A 11 10.35 24.80 -19.17
CA LYS A 11 8.97 25.24 -19.40
C LYS A 11 8.92 26.74 -19.74
N GLN A 12 9.68 27.57 -19.01
CA GLN A 12 9.78 29.00 -19.28
C GLN A 12 10.40 29.29 -20.66
N LYS A 13 11.52 28.64 -21.00
CA LYS A 13 12.17 28.78 -22.32
C LYS A 13 11.21 28.40 -23.45
N PHE A 14 10.46 27.31 -23.30
CA PHE A 14 9.47 26.90 -24.29
C PHE A 14 8.38 27.97 -24.49
N LEU A 15 7.80 28.49 -23.41
CA LEU A 15 6.77 29.53 -23.53
C LEU A 15 7.31 30.84 -24.13
N LEU A 16 8.56 31.20 -23.86
CA LEU A 16 9.21 32.36 -24.47
C LEU A 16 9.42 32.16 -25.99
N LEU A 17 9.84 30.97 -26.41
CA LEU A 17 9.96 30.63 -27.84
C LEU A 17 8.60 30.66 -28.53
N GLN A 18 7.57 30.10 -27.90
CA GLN A 18 6.21 30.12 -28.46
C GLN A 18 5.65 31.54 -28.55
N LYS A 19 5.90 32.38 -27.54
CA LYS A 19 5.57 33.81 -27.59
C LYS A 19 6.29 34.50 -28.74
N GLN A 20 7.57 34.20 -28.98
CA GLN A 20 8.33 34.76 -30.09
C GLN A 20 7.73 34.34 -31.45
N ALA A 21 7.30 33.09 -31.57
CA ALA A 21 6.63 32.60 -32.77
C ALA A 21 5.28 33.29 -33.01
N LEU A 22 4.45 33.45 -31.96
CA LEU A 22 3.13 34.08 -32.04
C LEU A 22 3.18 35.61 -32.20
N SER A 23 4.24 36.26 -31.70
CA SER A 23 4.44 37.70 -31.86
C SER A 23 5.15 38.08 -33.16
N ARG A 24 5.53 37.09 -33.98
CA ARG A 24 6.09 37.32 -35.30
C ARG A 24 5.04 38.01 -36.16
N GLY A 25 5.41 39.13 -36.76
CA GLY A 25 4.53 39.86 -37.67
C GLY A 25 4.15 38.98 -38.86
N ILE A 26 2.91 39.13 -39.31
CA ILE A 26 2.39 38.42 -40.47
C ILE A 26 3.07 39.05 -41.71
N PRO A 27 3.83 38.28 -42.51
CA PRO A 27 4.33 38.77 -43.78
C PRO A 27 3.17 38.90 -44.79
N PRO A 28 3.27 39.80 -45.79
CA PRO A 28 2.29 39.86 -46.86
C PRO A 28 2.28 38.52 -47.60
N SER A 29 1.21 37.74 -47.44
CA SER A 29 1.07 36.48 -48.16
C SER A 29 0.70 36.77 -49.62
N GLU A 30 1.21 35.95 -50.54
CA GLU A 30 0.91 36.10 -51.97
C GLU A 30 -0.60 36.01 -52.24
N ARG A 31 -1.31 35.18 -51.48
CA ARG A 31 -2.79 35.10 -51.51
C ARG A 31 -3.49 36.40 -51.12
N LEU A 32 -2.97 37.14 -50.15
CA LEU A 32 -3.56 38.44 -49.80
C LEU A 32 -3.31 39.48 -50.89
N LEU A 33 -2.18 39.39 -51.59
CA LEU A 33 -1.88 40.28 -52.72
C LEU A 33 -2.80 39.99 -53.92
N THR A 34 -3.09 38.73 -54.23
CA THR A 34 -4.03 38.37 -55.31
C THR A 34 -5.44 38.84 -54.98
N ILE A 35 -5.93 38.59 -53.77
CA ILE A 35 -7.28 39.02 -53.33
C ILE A 35 -7.40 40.56 -53.34
N ALA A 36 -6.36 41.28 -52.93
CA ALA A 36 -6.37 42.72 -52.95
C ALA A 36 -6.33 43.30 -54.37
N HIS A 37 -5.61 42.65 -55.29
CA HIS A 37 -5.60 43.02 -56.70
C HIS A 37 -6.98 42.81 -57.35
N ASP A 38 -7.60 41.66 -57.08
CA ASP A 38 -8.95 41.32 -57.55
C ASP A 38 -10.02 42.28 -56.99
N ALA A 39 -9.79 42.80 -55.77
CA ALA A 39 -10.65 43.80 -55.12
C ALA A 39 -10.33 45.27 -55.51
N GLY A 40 -9.33 45.52 -56.36
CA GLY A 40 -8.93 46.86 -56.78
C GLY A 40 -8.25 47.70 -55.69
N ILE A 41 -7.75 47.08 -54.62
CA ILE A 41 -7.11 47.78 -53.49
C ILE A 41 -5.63 48.02 -53.83
N PRO A 42 -5.13 49.27 -53.74
CA PRO A 42 -3.73 49.56 -54.03
C PRO A 42 -2.79 48.92 -53.00
N SER A 43 -1.64 48.43 -53.48
CA SER A 43 -0.64 47.73 -52.64
C SER A 43 -0.04 48.60 -51.52
N SER A 44 -0.18 49.92 -51.60
CA SER A 44 0.21 50.87 -50.56
C SER A 44 -0.72 50.79 -49.35
N VAL A 45 -2.03 50.82 -49.56
CA VAL A 45 -3.05 50.73 -48.50
C VAL A 45 -2.97 49.37 -47.81
N LEU A 46 -2.74 48.29 -48.57
CA LEU A 46 -2.55 46.96 -47.98
C LEU A 46 -1.30 46.91 -47.08
N ARG A 47 -0.20 47.53 -47.49
CA ARG A 47 1.01 47.63 -46.66
C ARG A 47 0.76 48.43 -45.39
N ASP A 48 0.04 49.54 -45.47
CA ASP A 48 -0.28 50.38 -44.30
C ASP A 48 -1.20 49.64 -43.31
N VAL A 49 -2.22 48.92 -43.82
CA VAL A 49 -3.08 48.06 -42.99
C VAL A 49 -2.26 46.95 -42.35
N LEU A 50 -1.36 46.30 -43.08
CA LEU A 50 -0.52 45.23 -42.56
C LEU A 50 0.44 45.75 -41.48
N VAL A 51 1.00 46.96 -41.64
CA VAL A 51 1.80 47.62 -40.61
C VAL A 51 0.96 47.91 -39.36
N LYS A 52 -0.28 48.40 -39.53
CA LYS A 52 -1.20 48.66 -38.42
C LYS A 52 -1.58 47.37 -37.68
N VAL A 53 -1.92 46.30 -38.41
CA VAL A 53 -2.23 44.99 -37.84
C VAL A 53 -1.03 44.42 -37.10
N ASN A 54 0.17 44.48 -37.68
CA ASN A 54 1.38 44.03 -37.00
C ASN A 54 1.72 44.86 -35.75
N ARG A 55 1.37 46.15 -35.75
CA ARG A 55 1.50 47.01 -34.56
C ARG A 55 0.51 46.59 -33.46
N GLU A 56 -0.76 46.38 -33.81
CA GLU A 56 -1.78 45.90 -32.87
C GLU A 56 -1.45 44.51 -32.32
N LEU A 57 -0.97 43.59 -33.17
CA LEU A 57 -0.50 42.26 -32.77
C LEU A 57 0.65 42.33 -31.77
N LYS A 58 1.63 43.24 -31.99
CA LYS A 58 2.72 43.47 -31.03
C LYS A 58 2.22 44.07 -29.71
N GLN A 59 1.25 44.97 -29.77
CA GLN A 59 0.65 45.54 -28.56
C GLN A 59 -0.14 44.49 -27.77
N HIS A 60 -0.95 43.68 -28.44
CA HIS A 60 -1.70 42.59 -27.86
C HIS A 60 -0.78 41.53 -27.23
N SER A 61 0.25 41.08 -27.96
CA SER A 61 1.19 40.09 -27.43
C SER A 61 1.98 40.59 -26.22
N ARG A 62 2.27 41.89 -26.13
CA ARG A 62 2.90 42.50 -24.95
C ARG A 62 1.94 42.59 -23.75
N LYS A 63 0.65 42.82 -23.98
CA LYS A 63 -0.37 42.91 -22.92
C LYS A 63 -0.75 41.52 -22.38
N VAL A 64 -1.01 40.56 -23.25
CA VAL A 64 -1.47 39.21 -22.89
C VAL A 64 -0.33 38.35 -22.35
N TYR A 65 0.85 38.39 -22.99
CA TYR A 65 2.00 37.61 -22.57
C TYR A 65 3.00 38.48 -21.80
N SER A 66 2.56 39.03 -20.67
CA SER A 66 3.45 39.72 -19.74
C SER A 66 4.42 38.71 -19.09
N ARG A 67 5.58 39.19 -18.61
CA ARG A 67 6.57 38.32 -17.96
C ARG A 67 5.97 37.60 -16.74
N GLN A 68 5.23 38.35 -15.91
CA GLN A 68 4.55 37.83 -14.73
C GLN A 68 3.51 36.76 -15.09
N MET A 69 2.77 36.95 -16.19
CA MET A 69 1.80 35.95 -16.65
C MET A 69 2.50 34.67 -17.10
N THR A 70 3.64 34.78 -17.80
CA THR A 70 4.44 33.61 -18.19
C THR A 70 4.96 32.86 -16.95
N GLU A 71 5.51 33.56 -15.96
CA GLU A 71 5.98 32.95 -14.71
C GLU A 71 4.84 32.25 -13.96
N HIS A 72 3.67 32.88 -13.86
CA HIS A 72 2.48 32.30 -13.24
C HIS A 72 1.93 31.07 -13.99
N VAL A 73 1.89 31.08 -15.32
CA VAL A 73 1.47 29.91 -16.12
C VAL A 73 2.46 28.77 -15.96
N VAL A 74 3.77 29.05 -15.90
CA VAL A 74 4.77 28.01 -15.61
C VAL A 74 4.52 27.40 -14.23
N GLU A 75 4.27 28.22 -13.21
CA GLU A 75 3.96 27.74 -11.85
C GLU A 75 2.67 26.90 -11.84
N GLN A 76 1.63 27.31 -12.58
CA GLN A 76 0.39 26.53 -12.71
C GLN A 76 0.61 25.20 -13.41
N ILE A 77 1.40 25.16 -14.49
CA ILE A 77 1.75 23.92 -15.18
C ILE A 77 2.60 23.03 -14.28
N ASP A 78 3.45 23.63 -13.43
CA ASP A 78 4.22 22.88 -12.46
C ASP A 78 3.31 22.29 -11.38
N LYS A 79 2.42 23.08 -10.79
CA LYS A 79 1.40 22.61 -9.85
C LYS A 79 0.55 21.51 -10.47
N LEU A 80 0.01 21.69 -11.68
CA LEU A 80 -0.78 20.66 -12.35
C LEU A 80 0.03 19.40 -12.68
N TYR A 81 1.32 19.52 -12.97
CA TYR A 81 2.19 18.35 -13.17
C TYR A 81 2.44 17.60 -11.86
N TRP A 82 2.66 18.33 -10.78
CA TRP A 82 2.74 17.77 -9.44
C TRP A 82 1.42 17.16 -9.00
N ASP A 83 0.29 17.84 -9.25
CA ASP A 83 -1.06 17.41 -8.92
C ASP A 83 -1.51 16.25 -9.81
N SER A 84 -1.07 16.15 -11.07
CA SER A 84 -1.37 14.99 -11.93
C SER A 84 -0.51 13.79 -11.56
N GLY A 85 0.76 14.03 -11.21
CA GLY A 85 1.61 12.97 -10.67
C GLY A 85 1.10 12.51 -9.30
N SER A 86 0.68 13.44 -8.44
CA SER A 86 0.10 13.12 -7.14
C SER A 86 -1.32 12.57 -7.26
N ARG A 87 -2.09 12.89 -8.30
CA ARG A 87 -3.35 12.20 -8.59
C ARG A 87 -3.13 10.82 -9.14
N ASP A 88 -2.11 10.53 -9.94
CA ASP A 88 -1.75 9.13 -10.20
C ASP A 88 -1.43 8.41 -8.87
N PHE A 89 -0.76 9.07 -7.91
CA PHE A 89 -0.52 8.48 -6.57
C PHE A 89 -1.77 8.45 -5.65
N GLU A 90 -2.64 9.47 -5.65
CA GLU A 90 -3.81 9.60 -4.78
C GLU A 90 -5.05 8.91 -5.37
N GLU A 91 -5.16 8.79 -6.68
CA GLU A 91 -6.15 7.98 -7.40
C GLU A 91 -5.69 6.51 -7.34
N GLU A 92 -4.39 6.17 -7.33
CA GLU A 92 -3.92 4.84 -6.86
C GLU A 92 -4.22 4.60 -5.36
N GLU A 93 -4.01 5.58 -4.45
CA GLU A 93 -4.36 5.43 -3.02
C GLU A 93 -5.89 5.46 -2.74
N ALA A 94 -6.72 6.04 -3.61
CA ALA A 94 -8.17 6.07 -3.46
C ALA A 94 -8.87 4.93 -4.24
N GLU A 95 -8.32 4.48 -5.36
CA GLU A 95 -8.77 3.28 -6.10
C GLU A 95 -8.25 1.97 -5.47
N THR A 96 -7.29 2.00 -4.55
CA THR A 96 -6.95 0.81 -3.72
C THR A 96 -8.08 0.35 -2.79
N ASN A 97 -9.19 1.09 -2.69
CA ASN A 97 -10.37 0.65 -1.95
C ASN A 97 -11.56 0.23 -2.84
N THR A 98 -11.50 0.39 -4.16
CA THR A 98 -12.56 -0.09 -5.06
C THR A 98 -12.05 -0.50 -6.44
N ASP A 99 -11.69 -1.78 -6.57
CA ASP A 99 -11.90 -2.60 -7.77
C ASP A 99 -11.10 -2.25 -9.04
N THR A 100 -9.79 -2.46 -8.99
CA THR A 100 -8.98 -2.88 -10.15
C THR A 100 -8.13 -4.08 -9.74
N GLY A 101 -8.61 -5.28 -10.08
CA GLY A 101 -7.81 -6.50 -9.95
C GLY A 101 -6.58 -6.46 -10.86
N GLU A 102 -5.52 -7.12 -10.39
CA GLU A 102 -4.31 -7.50 -11.15
C GLU A 102 -3.37 -6.31 -11.40
N ASP A 103 -2.50 -5.93 -10.44
CA ASP A 103 -1.16 -6.53 -10.35
C ASP A 103 -0.60 -6.50 -8.92
N ASN A 104 -0.89 -7.54 -8.13
CA ASN A 104 -0.23 -7.78 -6.84
C ASN A 104 1.30 -8.02 -6.97
N ASN A 105 1.84 -8.09 -8.18
CA ASN A 105 3.22 -8.42 -8.50
C ASN A 105 4.10 -7.20 -8.82
N THR A 106 3.57 -5.97 -8.81
CA THR A 106 4.36 -4.79 -9.13
C THR A 106 5.14 -4.32 -7.90
N LEU A 107 6.45 -4.10 -8.08
CA LEU A 107 7.36 -3.54 -7.08
C LEU A 107 7.70 -2.09 -7.43
N TYR A 108 7.54 -1.20 -6.47
CA TYR A 108 7.89 0.21 -6.62
C TYR A 108 9.30 0.49 -6.10
N ARG A 109 9.94 1.55 -6.61
CA ARG A 109 11.33 1.93 -6.25
C ARG A 109 11.52 2.26 -4.75
N GLY A 110 10.43 2.45 -4.01
CA GLY A 110 10.44 2.70 -2.56
C GLY A 110 10.11 1.47 -1.70
N ASP A 111 9.80 0.32 -2.31
CA ASP A 111 9.37 -0.85 -1.56
C ASP A 111 10.52 -1.45 -0.75
N ASP A 112 10.26 -1.67 0.53
CA ASP A 112 11.22 -2.28 1.43
C ASP A 112 11.30 -3.79 1.19
N LEU A 113 12.43 -4.23 0.62
CA LEU A 113 12.76 -5.64 0.39
C LEU A 113 13.10 -6.41 1.68
N SER A 114 12.97 -5.79 2.85
CA SER A 114 12.97 -6.51 4.11
C SER A 114 11.66 -7.25 4.37
N GLN A 115 10.54 -6.83 3.74
CA GLN A 115 9.22 -7.43 3.96
C GLN A 115 8.99 -8.66 3.07
N ASP A 116 8.42 -9.72 3.65
CA ASP A 116 8.22 -11.00 2.94
C ASP A 116 7.22 -10.84 1.79
N ASP A 117 6.21 -9.99 1.96
CA ASP A 117 5.23 -9.66 0.93
C ASP A 117 5.90 -9.08 -0.32
N ASN A 118 6.85 -8.17 -0.16
CA ASN A 118 7.57 -7.57 -1.29
C ASN A 118 8.58 -8.54 -1.92
N ILE A 119 9.20 -9.40 -1.11
CA ILE A 119 10.09 -10.46 -1.60
C ILE A 119 9.33 -11.43 -2.50
N SER A 120 8.09 -11.76 -2.16
CA SER A 120 7.26 -12.70 -2.93
C SER A 120 6.85 -12.18 -4.32
N LYS A 121 6.87 -10.86 -4.51
CA LYS A 121 6.56 -10.20 -5.79
C LYS A 121 7.73 -10.25 -6.78
N LEU A 122 8.95 -10.54 -6.31
CA LEU A 122 10.13 -10.56 -7.16
C LEU A 122 10.02 -11.69 -8.22
N PRO A 123 10.23 -11.38 -9.51
CA PRO A 123 10.20 -12.39 -10.55
C PRO A 123 11.42 -13.31 -10.45
N MET A 124 11.27 -14.57 -10.83
CA MET A 124 12.39 -15.53 -10.81
C MET A 124 13.43 -15.24 -11.92
N ILE A 125 13.03 -14.52 -12.97
CA ILE A 125 13.88 -14.15 -14.11
C ILE A 125 13.79 -12.63 -14.28
N TRP A 126 14.94 -11.96 -14.50
CA TRP A 126 14.99 -10.52 -14.74
C TRP A 126 14.98 -10.28 -16.25
N ASP A 127 13.98 -9.55 -16.75
CA ASP A 127 13.91 -9.24 -18.18
C ASP A 127 14.67 -7.95 -18.52
N THR A 128 15.98 -8.09 -18.74
CA THR A 128 16.89 -7.01 -19.13
C THR A 128 16.49 -6.31 -20.44
N SER A 129 15.56 -6.87 -21.23
CA SER A 129 15.09 -6.24 -22.48
C SER A 129 14.17 -5.04 -22.27
N THR A 130 13.52 -4.96 -21.10
CA THR A 130 12.56 -3.88 -20.77
C THR A 130 13.23 -2.69 -20.08
N ASP A 131 14.41 -2.89 -19.49
CA ASP A 131 15.16 -1.85 -18.81
C ASP A 131 15.90 -0.96 -19.82
N ARG A 132 15.40 0.27 -19.99
CA ARG A 132 16.14 1.31 -20.70
C ARG A 132 17.31 1.75 -19.81
N PRO A 133 18.58 1.59 -20.23
CA PRO A 133 19.71 1.97 -19.39
C PRO A 133 19.64 3.47 -19.11
N SER A 134 19.38 3.81 -17.85
CA SER A 134 19.60 5.16 -17.36
C SER A 134 21.11 5.36 -17.33
N ALA A 135 21.59 6.43 -17.96
CA ALA A 135 23.01 6.72 -18.24
C ALA A 135 23.92 6.94 -17.00
N ALA A 136 23.52 6.46 -15.82
CA ALA A 136 24.18 6.66 -14.53
C ALA A 136 24.69 5.36 -13.87
N ASP A 137 24.22 4.18 -14.29
CA ASP A 137 24.68 2.89 -13.75
C ASP A 137 25.34 2.04 -14.84
N ASP A 138 26.68 2.12 -14.89
CA ASP A 138 27.57 1.43 -15.84
C ASP A 138 27.78 -0.08 -15.53
N LYS A 139 26.90 -0.70 -14.75
CA LYS A 139 27.00 -2.13 -14.45
C LYS A 139 25.92 -2.88 -15.21
N GLU A 140 26.34 -3.56 -16.26
CA GLU A 140 25.56 -4.65 -16.85
C GLU A 140 25.41 -5.72 -15.74
N ILE A 141 24.24 -5.76 -15.11
CA ILE A 141 23.93 -6.77 -14.10
C ILE A 141 23.54 -8.02 -14.88
N ASP A 142 24.33 -9.08 -14.71
CA ASP A 142 24.05 -10.36 -15.33
C ASP A 142 22.83 -11.03 -14.68
N GLN A 143 22.09 -11.84 -15.45
CA GLN A 143 20.96 -12.61 -14.95
C GLN A 143 21.35 -13.53 -13.78
N ASP A 144 22.58 -14.06 -13.80
CA ASP A 144 23.11 -14.94 -12.76
C ASP A 144 23.26 -14.19 -11.43
N ASP A 145 23.80 -12.96 -11.46
CA ASP A 145 23.95 -12.10 -10.28
C ASP A 145 22.60 -11.79 -9.63
N TYR A 146 21.57 -11.55 -10.44
CA TYR A 146 20.21 -11.34 -9.94
C TYR A 146 19.68 -12.58 -9.22
N THR A 147 19.82 -13.76 -9.82
CA THR A 147 19.31 -15.00 -9.21
C THR A 147 20.03 -15.34 -7.89
N GLU A 148 21.34 -15.10 -7.80
CA GLU A 148 22.09 -15.25 -6.56
C GLU A 148 21.60 -14.28 -5.48
N ALA A 149 21.35 -13.01 -5.85
CA ALA A 149 20.83 -12.00 -4.94
C ALA A 149 19.44 -12.36 -4.40
N VAL A 150 18.53 -12.81 -5.26
CA VAL A 150 17.17 -13.25 -4.86
C VAL A 150 17.24 -14.46 -3.94
N ALA A 151 18.04 -15.48 -4.27
CA ALA A 151 18.21 -16.66 -3.43
C ALA A 151 18.75 -16.29 -2.04
N ARG A 152 19.77 -15.43 -1.99
CA ARG A 152 20.33 -14.93 -0.72
C ARG A 152 19.30 -14.16 0.10
N LEU A 153 18.46 -13.36 -0.55
CA LEU A 153 17.43 -12.57 0.10
C LEU A 153 16.31 -13.47 0.67
N GLN A 154 15.90 -14.52 -0.04
CA GLN A 154 14.98 -15.54 0.46
C GLN A 154 15.56 -16.32 1.66
N ASP A 155 16.84 -16.68 1.62
CA ASP A 155 17.52 -17.33 2.75
C ASP A 155 17.53 -16.45 4.01
N LEU A 156 17.78 -15.15 3.83
CA LEU A 156 17.76 -14.18 4.93
C LEU A 156 16.35 -13.95 5.47
N SER A 157 15.32 -13.92 4.60
CA SER A 157 13.93 -13.78 5.04
C SER A 157 13.48 -15.01 5.84
N ALA A 158 13.83 -16.21 5.39
CA ALA A 158 13.57 -17.45 6.13
C ALA A 158 14.24 -17.44 7.51
N ARG A 159 15.51 -17.03 7.60
CA ARG A 159 16.21 -16.89 8.89
C ARG A 159 15.52 -15.88 9.81
N ARG A 160 15.09 -14.73 9.27
CA ARG A 160 14.34 -13.71 10.02
C ARG A 160 13.04 -14.28 10.58
N LEU A 161 12.27 -15.02 9.79
CA LEU A 161 11.02 -15.65 10.23
C LEU A 161 11.26 -16.64 11.38
N THR A 162 12.28 -17.50 11.28
CA THR A 162 12.59 -18.43 12.37
C THR A 162 12.99 -17.72 13.68
N LEU A 163 13.70 -16.59 13.58
CA LEU A 163 14.06 -15.78 14.75
C LEU A 163 12.84 -15.07 15.35
N GLN A 164 11.95 -14.54 14.52
CA GLN A 164 10.69 -13.94 14.98
C GLN A 164 9.79 -14.96 15.67
N GLN A 165 9.69 -16.18 15.15
CA GLN A 165 8.97 -17.28 15.80
C GLN A 165 9.57 -17.60 17.17
N LYS A 166 10.90 -17.75 17.26
CA LYS A 166 11.59 -17.96 18.55
C LYS A 166 11.37 -16.80 19.53
N LEU A 167 11.38 -15.57 19.05
CA LEU A 167 11.08 -14.40 19.88
C LEU A 167 9.66 -14.48 20.42
N ASN A 168 8.68 -14.78 19.55
CA ASN A 168 7.29 -14.91 19.95
C ASN A 168 7.09 -16.05 20.96
N THR A 169 7.74 -17.20 20.80
CA THR A 169 7.67 -18.27 21.80
C THR A 169 8.27 -17.86 23.15
N TYR A 170 9.36 -17.08 23.16
CA TYR A 170 9.90 -16.55 24.41
C TYR A 170 9.00 -15.50 25.06
N LYS A 171 8.33 -14.66 24.25
CA LYS A 171 7.34 -13.70 24.77
C LYS A 171 6.14 -14.40 25.38
N THR A 172 5.57 -15.39 24.71
CA THR A 172 4.44 -16.15 25.26
C THR A 172 4.82 -16.92 26.51
N LEU A 173 6.03 -17.48 26.56
CA LEU A 173 6.56 -18.11 27.78
C LEU A 173 6.72 -17.09 28.91
N LEU A 174 7.23 -15.89 28.61
CA LEU A 174 7.37 -14.81 29.59
C LEU A 174 6.00 -14.36 30.11
N GLU A 175 4.99 -14.23 29.25
CA GLU A 175 3.61 -13.93 29.62
C GLU A 175 3.03 -15.03 30.53
N LEU A 176 3.28 -16.32 30.23
CA LEU A 176 2.87 -17.43 31.10
C LEU A 176 3.60 -17.43 32.45
N LEU A 177 4.81 -16.86 32.52
CA LEU A 177 5.56 -16.70 33.76
C LEU A 177 5.17 -15.44 34.55
N GLU A 178 4.47 -14.48 33.94
CA GLU A 178 4.07 -13.24 34.61
C GLU A 178 3.26 -13.49 35.91
N PRO A 179 2.28 -14.42 35.94
CA PRO A 179 1.54 -14.73 37.17
C PRO A 179 2.43 -15.25 38.31
N TYR A 180 3.57 -15.88 37.99
CA TYR A 180 4.52 -16.38 39.00
C TYR A 180 5.40 -15.29 39.61
N ARG A 181 5.36 -14.06 39.08
CA ARG A 181 6.14 -12.93 39.63
C ARG A 181 5.65 -12.53 41.02
N ASN A 182 4.33 -12.54 41.23
CA ASN A 182 3.67 -12.33 42.52
C ASN A 182 2.75 -13.52 42.86
N PRO A 183 3.33 -14.67 43.25
CA PRO A 183 2.56 -15.90 43.40
C PRO A 183 1.52 -15.82 44.52
N LYS A 184 1.76 -14.99 45.54
CA LYS A 184 0.83 -14.77 46.66
C LYS A 184 -0.45 -14.03 46.26
N GLU A 185 -0.40 -13.20 45.23
CA GLU A 185 -1.53 -12.41 44.79
C GLU A 185 -2.24 -13.06 43.59
N ASN A 186 -1.49 -13.66 42.67
CA ASN A 186 -2.04 -14.17 41.41
C ASN A 186 -2.37 -15.67 41.43
N ILE A 187 -1.57 -16.49 42.12
CA ILE A 187 -1.68 -17.96 42.07
C ILE A 187 -2.38 -18.50 43.32
N GLN A 188 -1.98 -18.02 44.50
CA GLN A 188 -2.50 -18.44 45.79
C GLN A 188 -4.03 -18.34 45.97
N PRO A 189 -4.73 -17.27 45.56
CA PRO A 189 -6.20 -17.24 45.68
C PRO A 189 -6.91 -18.22 44.75
N ASN A 190 -6.25 -18.67 43.68
CA ASN A 190 -6.78 -19.62 42.70
C ASN A 190 -6.48 -21.09 43.06
N LEU A 191 -5.70 -21.33 44.11
CA LEU A 191 -5.40 -22.67 44.62
C LEU A 191 -6.49 -23.14 45.59
N VAL A 192 -6.95 -24.38 45.45
CA VAL A 192 -7.92 -24.98 46.36
C VAL A 192 -7.20 -25.52 47.60
N TRP A 193 -7.20 -24.75 48.68
CA TRP A 193 -6.82 -25.21 50.03
C TRP A 193 -7.94 -24.92 51.04
N ARG A 194 -7.86 -25.45 52.26
CA ARG A 194 -8.94 -25.39 53.27
C ARG A 194 -9.48 -23.97 53.53
N ASP A 195 -8.58 -22.98 53.65
CA ASP A 195 -8.90 -21.57 53.87
C ASP A 195 -8.83 -20.71 52.58
N SER A 196 -8.96 -21.32 51.40
CA SER A 196 -8.86 -20.60 50.13
C SER A 196 -10.17 -19.87 49.82
N PRO A 197 -10.11 -18.65 49.25
CA PRO A 197 -11.30 -17.96 48.74
C PRO A 197 -12.12 -18.80 47.75
N LEU A 198 -11.50 -19.75 47.03
CA LEU A 198 -12.16 -20.59 46.04
C LEU A 198 -12.92 -21.79 46.66
N ALA A 199 -12.51 -22.26 47.83
CA ALA A 199 -13.13 -23.41 48.51
C ALA A 199 -14.64 -23.21 48.83
N PRO A 200 -15.09 -22.07 49.39
CA PRO A 200 -16.52 -21.84 49.64
C PRO A 200 -17.31 -21.69 48.34
N GLU A 201 -16.73 -21.10 47.29
CA GLU A 201 -17.40 -20.98 45.99
C GLU A 201 -17.58 -22.34 45.33
N LEU A 202 -16.59 -23.24 45.41
CA LEU A 202 -16.72 -24.63 44.96
C LEU A 202 -17.77 -25.43 45.75
N ALA A 203 -17.92 -25.16 47.06
CA ALA A 203 -18.96 -25.79 47.85
C ALA A 203 -20.37 -25.31 47.43
N LYS A 204 -20.52 -24.02 47.08
CA LYS A 204 -21.76 -23.46 46.52
C LYS A 204 -22.07 -24.03 45.15
N THR A 205 -21.07 -24.17 44.27
CA THR A 205 -21.30 -24.78 42.94
C THR A 205 -21.64 -26.25 43.06
N ARG A 206 -21.01 -27.02 43.96
CA ARG A 206 -21.38 -28.41 44.24
C ARG A 206 -22.84 -28.53 44.71
N THR A 207 -23.26 -27.70 45.64
CA THR A 207 -24.65 -27.72 46.14
C THR A 207 -25.66 -27.28 45.09
N LEU A 208 -25.33 -26.29 44.26
CA LEU A 208 -26.13 -25.91 43.10
C LEU A 208 -26.20 -27.05 42.06
N ALA A 209 -25.08 -27.72 41.75
CA ALA A 209 -25.04 -28.84 40.83
C ALA A 209 -25.91 -30.01 41.30
N ILE A 210 -25.89 -30.34 42.59
CA ILE A 210 -26.78 -31.36 43.18
C ILE A 210 -28.25 -30.96 43.03
N ARG A 211 -28.60 -29.71 43.32
CA ARG A 211 -29.98 -29.22 43.16
C ARG A 211 -30.43 -29.18 41.71
N VAL A 212 -29.54 -28.79 40.79
CA VAL A 212 -29.82 -28.79 39.35
C VAL A 212 -30.00 -30.22 38.85
N ALA A 213 -29.12 -31.15 39.24
CA ALA A 213 -29.25 -32.56 38.91
C ALA A 213 -30.59 -33.14 39.38
N GLY A 214 -30.97 -32.90 40.65
CA GLY A 214 -32.28 -33.33 41.16
C GLY A 214 -33.47 -32.67 40.44
N ARG A 215 -33.37 -31.38 40.09
CA ARG A 215 -34.43 -30.66 39.36
C ARG A 215 -34.55 -31.11 37.89
N VAL A 216 -33.43 -31.47 37.27
CA VAL A 216 -33.35 -32.04 35.92
C VAL A 216 -33.95 -33.44 35.96
N GLU A 217 -33.56 -34.28 36.91
CA GLU A 217 -34.15 -35.60 37.12
C GLU A 217 -35.66 -35.52 37.35
N GLU A 218 -36.17 -34.62 38.19
CA GLU A 218 -37.61 -34.40 38.38
C GLU A 218 -38.35 -33.95 37.10
N LYS A 219 -37.69 -33.16 36.24
CA LYS A 219 -38.28 -32.67 34.98
C LYS A 219 -38.27 -33.72 33.89
N PHE A 220 -37.20 -34.53 33.80
CA PHE A 220 -37.07 -35.59 32.80
C PHE A 220 -37.64 -36.93 33.27
N ALA A 221 -37.89 -37.13 34.57
CA ALA A 221 -38.61 -38.31 35.08
C ALA A 221 -40.11 -38.30 34.73
N ASN A 222 -40.68 -37.14 34.42
CA ASN A 222 -42.07 -36.99 33.95
C ASN A 222 -42.21 -37.09 32.42
N GLU A 223 -41.11 -37.03 31.67
CA GLU A 223 -41.08 -37.45 30.28
C GLU A 223 -40.55 -38.88 30.25
N SER A 224 -41.49 -39.84 30.32
CA SER A 224 -41.19 -41.25 30.15
C SER A 224 -40.59 -41.51 28.76
N PHE A 225 -39.29 -41.30 28.62
CA PHE A 225 -38.49 -42.01 27.63
C PHE A 225 -38.21 -43.38 28.22
N VAL A 226 -39.04 -44.35 27.81
CA VAL A 226 -38.72 -45.76 27.93
C VAL A 226 -37.42 -45.97 27.16
N ASN A 227 -36.32 -46.19 27.86
CA ASN A 227 -35.17 -46.84 27.28
C ASN A 227 -34.62 -47.83 28.30
N GLU A 228 -34.89 -49.11 28.04
CA GLU A 228 -34.30 -50.25 28.72
C GLU A 228 -32.78 -50.18 28.58
N GLY A 229 -32.07 -50.36 29.69
CA GLY A 229 -30.61 -50.47 29.69
C GLY A 229 -29.97 -49.89 30.95
N GLU A 230 -30.25 -50.49 32.10
CA GLU A 230 -29.37 -50.36 33.26
C GLU A 230 -28.02 -51.02 32.91
N GLU A 231 -27.03 -50.21 32.57
CA GLU A 231 -25.62 -50.59 32.67
C GLU A 231 -24.97 -49.68 33.72
N ASP A 232 -24.56 -50.29 34.82
CA ASP A 232 -23.75 -49.67 35.87
C ASP A 232 -22.49 -49.07 35.25
N VAL A 233 -22.41 -47.74 35.20
CA VAL A 233 -21.19 -47.03 34.81
C VAL A 233 -20.23 -47.04 35.99
N ILE A 234 -19.40 -48.07 36.06
CA ILE A 234 -18.20 -48.12 36.87
C ILE A 234 -17.24 -47.05 36.34
N ILE A 235 -17.08 -45.95 37.10
CA ILE A 235 -16.08 -44.91 36.81
C ILE A 235 -14.73 -45.43 37.33
N GLU A 236 -14.04 -46.27 36.56
CA GLU A 236 -12.63 -46.63 36.81
C GLU A 236 -11.71 -46.23 35.64
N GLU A 237 -10.64 -45.51 36.02
CA GLU A 237 -9.31 -45.40 35.38
C GLU A 237 -9.13 -45.01 33.90
N ASP A 238 -10.17 -44.61 33.18
CA ASP A 238 -10.07 -44.28 31.74
C ASP A 238 -9.27 -42.99 31.40
N GLY A 239 -8.89 -42.22 32.43
CA GLY A 239 -8.09 -40.99 32.29
C GLY A 239 -6.61 -41.24 31.96
N LYS A 240 -6.03 -42.33 32.46
CA LYS A 240 -4.60 -42.66 32.23
C LYS A 240 -4.36 -43.10 30.79
N ALA A 241 -5.25 -43.94 30.25
CA ALA A 241 -5.17 -44.42 28.87
C ALA A 241 -5.32 -43.28 27.84
N LYS A 242 -6.13 -42.27 28.13
CA LYS A 242 -6.23 -41.06 27.30
C LYS A 242 -4.96 -40.21 27.35
N LEU A 243 -4.32 -40.09 28.52
CA LEU A 243 -3.09 -39.33 28.70
C LEU A 243 -1.93 -39.98 27.94
N ASP A 244 -1.80 -41.31 28.02
CA ASP A 244 -0.77 -42.07 27.30
C ASP A 244 -0.94 -41.99 25.77
N ARG A 245 -2.19 -41.91 25.29
CA ARG A 245 -2.49 -41.71 23.86
C ARG A 245 -2.03 -40.34 23.36
N ILE A 246 -2.18 -39.30 24.17
CA ILE A 246 -1.77 -37.93 23.84
C ILE A 246 -0.25 -37.82 23.86
N LEU A 247 0.41 -38.46 24.82
CA LEU A 247 1.88 -38.48 24.90
C LEU A 247 2.53 -39.27 23.75
N ALA A 248 1.85 -40.29 23.21
CA ALA A 248 2.34 -41.03 22.04
C ALA A 248 2.23 -40.25 20.72
N THR A 249 1.46 -39.15 20.70
CA THR A 249 1.28 -38.29 19.52
C THR A 249 2.20 -37.06 19.49
N TRP A 250 3.12 -36.95 20.45
CA TRP A 250 4.15 -35.90 20.52
C TRP A 250 5.53 -36.44 20.19
#